data_AF-A0A2X1PWS3-F1
#
_entry.id   AF-A0A2X1PWS3-F1
#
_cell.length_a   1.000
_cell.length_b   1.000
_cell.length_c   1.000
_cell.angle_alpha   90.00
_cell.angle_beta   90.00
_cell.angle_gamma   90.00
#
_symmetry.space_group_name_H-M   'P 1'
#
loop_
_entity.id
_entity.type
_entity.pdbx_description
1 polymer ?
#
loop_
_entity_poly.entity_id
_entity_poly.type
_entity_poly.pdbx_seq_one_letter_code
_entity_poly.pdbx_strand_id
1 'polypeptide(L)'
;MSWWFPDTPGWIWSALFLGVIFLLNYISVRGFGEAEYWFSLIKVTTVIVFIIVGVLMIIGIFKGAQPAGWSNWTIGEAPFAGGFAAMIGVAMIVGFSFQGTELIGIAAGESEDPAKNIPRAVRQVFWRILLFYVFAILIISLIIPYTDPSPAA
;
A
#
# COMPACT_ATOMS: atom_id res chain seq x y z
N MET A 1 -14.75 -6.75 -3.35
CA MET A 1 -15.78 -7.27 -4.26
C MET A 1 -17.19 -7.11 -3.72
N SER A 2 -17.44 -7.04 -2.41
CA SER A 2 -18.79 -6.85 -1.87
C SER A 2 -19.51 -5.60 -2.39
N TRP A 3 -18.78 -4.55 -2.76
CA TRP A 3 -19.37 -3.33 -3.33
C TRP A 3 -19.79 -3.47 -4.80
N TRP A 4 -19.13 -4.34 -5.59
CA TRP A 4 -19.44 -4.55 -7.02
C TRP A 4 -20.23 -5.84 -7.28
N PHE A 5 -20.03 -6.85 -6.45
CA PHE A 5 -20.68 -8.16 -6.48
C PHE A 5 -21.05 -8.58 -5.05
N PRO A 6 -22.07 -7.92 -4.45
CA PRO A 6 -22.49 -8.16 -3.07
C PRO A 6 -22.98 -9.59 -2.82
N ASP A 7 -23.54 -10.24 -3.84
CA ASP A 7 -24.12 -11.58 -3.73
C ASP A 7 -23.08 -12.70 -3.77
N THR A 8 -21.82 -12.40 -4.14
CA THR A 8 -20.76 -13.39 -4.26
C THR A 8 -19.89 -13.40 -3.00
N PRO A 9 -19.85 -14.51 -2.25
CA PRO A 9 -18.96 -14.64 -1.09
C PRO A 9 -17.50 -14.35 -1.44
N GLY A 10 -16.81 -13.57 -0.60
CA GLY A 10 -15.42 -13.16 -0.84
C GLY A 10 -14.45 -14.32 -1.03
N TRP A 11 -14.69 -15.46 -0.37
CA TRP A 11 -13.85 -16.65 -0.48
C TRP A 11 -13.80 -17.22 -1.91
N ILE A 12 -14.86 -17.06 -2.71
CA ILE A 12 -14.89 -17.53 -4.10
C ILE A 12 -13.88 -16.77 -4.93
N TRP A 13 -13.82 -15.44 -4.74
CA TRP A 13 -12.83 -14.60 -5.40
C TRP A 13 -11.41 -14.94 -4.94
N SER A 14 -11.20 -15.12 -3.64
CA SER A 14 -9.89 -15.54 -3.11
C SER A 14 -9.44 -16.87 -3.70
N ALA A 15 -10.32 -17.87 -3.76
CA ALA A 15 -10.03 -19.19 -4.34
C ALA A 15 -9.74 -19.10 -5.84
N LEU A 16 -10.49 -18.27 -6.58
CA LEU A 16 -10.29 -18.06 -8.01
C LEU A 16 -8.93 -17.43 -8.30
N PHE A 17 -8.58 -16.32 -7.62
CA PHE A 17 -7.28 -15.67 -7.83
C PHE A 17 -6.12 -16.57 -7.40
N LEU A 18 -6.27 -17.30 -6.29
CA LEU A 18 -5.28 -18.28 -5.86
C LEU A 18 -5.09 -19.38 -6.91
N GLY A 19 -6.18 -19.91 -7.48
CA GLY A 19 -6.12 -20.90 -8.55
C GLY A 19 -5.41 -20.39 -9.80
N VAL A 20 -5.69 -19.15 -10.22
CA VAL A 20 -5.01 -18.51 -11.35
C VAL A 20 -3.51 -18.37 -11.09
N ILE A 21 -3.12 -17.85 -9.92
CA ILE A 21 -1.71 -17.68 -9.56
C ILE A 21 -1.00 -19.04 -9.49
N PHE A 22 -1.65 -20.05 -8.93
CA PHE A 22 -1.12 -21.40 -8.84
C PHE A 22 -0.89 -22.01 -10.22
N LEU A 23 -1.87 -21.89 -11.13
CA LEU A 23 -1.75 -22.39 -12.51
C LEU A 23 -0.66 -21.67 -13.30
N LEU A 24 -0.53 -20.35 -13.16
CA LEU A 24 0.54 -19.58 -13.79
C LEU A 24 1.92 -20.03 -13.30
N ASN A 25 2.06 -20.23 -11.98
CA ASN A 25 3.30 -20.76 -11.40
C ASN A 25 3.62 -22.18 -11.89
N TYR A 26 2.60 -23.03 -12.04
CA TYR A 26 2.78 -24.40 -12.50
C TYR A 26 3.22 -24.49 -13.97
N ILE A 27 2.68 -23.64 -14.85
CA ILE A 27 2.88 -23.74 -16.30
C ILE A 27 4.15 -23.02 -16.77
N SER A 28 4.50 -21.87 -16.17
CA SER A 28 5.62 -21.06 -16.67
C SER A 28 6.22 -20.15 -15.61
N VAL A 29 7.39 -20.54 -15.09
CA VAL A 29 8.21 -19.71 -14.21
C VAL A 29 8.63 -18.41 -14.91
N ARG A 30 8.85 -18.45 -16.23
CA ARG A 30 9.12 -17.24 -17.04
C ARG A 30 7.91 -16.32 -17.15
N GLY A 31 6.72 -16.89 -17.37
CA GLY A 31 5.48 -16.13 -17.46
C GLY A 31 5.11 -15.44 -16.15
N PHE A 32 5.43 -16.08 -15.01
CA PHE A 32 5.28 -15.46 -13.70
C PHE A 32 6.18 -14.21 -13.56
N GLY A 33 7.46 -14.30 -13.94
CA GLY A 33 8.38 -13.16 -13.87
C GLY A 33 7.98 -11.99 -14.77
N GLU A 34 7.48 -12.26 -15.99
CA GLU A 34 6.95 -11.22 -16.88
C GLU A 34 5.68 -10.58 -16.31
N ALA A 35 4.75 -11.38 -15.78
CA ALA A 35 3.54 -10.88 -15.15
C ALA A 35 3.86 -9.99 -13.94
N GLU A 36 4.80 -10.40 -13.09
CA GLU A 36 5.26 -9.63 -11.95
C GLU A 36 5.86 -8.28 -12.39
N TYR A 37 6.65 -8.26 -13.46
CA TYR A 37 7.18 -7.03 -14.04
C TYR A 37 6.05 -6.08 -14.45
N TRP A 38 5.06 -6.55 -15.23
CA TRP A 38 3.92 -5.73 -15.65
C TRP A 38 3.07 -5.23 -14.48
N PHE A 39 2.77 -6.09 -13.50
CA PHE A 39 2.03 -5.68 -12.31
C PHE A 39 2.80 -4.69 -11.45
N SER A 40 4.13 -4.81 -11.37
CA SER A 40 4.97 -3.86 -10.67
C SER A 40 4.93 -2.47 -11.33
N LEU A 41 4.95 -2.42 -12.66
CA LEU A 41 4.84 -1.17 -13.43
C LEU A 41 3.52 -0.47 -13.13
N ILE A 42 2.40 -1.19 -13.27
CA ILE A 42 1.06 -0.66 -13.00
C ILE A 42 0.96 -0.13 -11.57
N LYS A 43 1.49 -0.88 -10.59
CA LYS A 43 1.52 -0.48 -9.18
C LYS A 43 2.24 0.86 -8.99
N VAL A 44 3.45 0.98 -9.53
CA VAL A 44 4.26 2.21 -9.38
C VAL A 44 3.56 3.40 -10.04
N THR A 45 3.11 3.24 -11.29
CA THR A 45 2.44 4.31 -12.04
C THR A 45 1.16 4.77 -11.34
N THR A 46 0.36 3.85 -10.82
CA THR A 46 -0.88 4.17 -10.11
C THR A 46 -0.62 5.01 -8.88
N VAL A 47 0.41 4.67 -8.08
CA VAL A 47 0.74 5.46 -6.88
C VAL A 47 1.28 6.85 -7.24
N ILE A 48 2.09 6.97 -8.30
CA ILE A 48 2.56 8.28 -8.77
C ILE A 48 1.37 9.17 -9.17
N VAL A 49 0.43 8.63 -9.95
CA VAL A 49 -0.79 9.36 -10.33
C VAL A 49 -1.60 9.73 -9.10
N PHE A 50 -1.77 8.80 -8.15
CA PHE A 50 -2.48 9.04 -6.90
C PHE A 50 -1.87 10.20 -6.10
N ILE A 51 -0.55 10.22 -5.91
CA ILE A 51 0.16 11.28 -5.19
C ILE A 51 -0.03 12.62 -5.90
N ILE A 52 0.13 12.67 -7.23
CA ILE A 52 -0.04 13.91 -8.01
C ILE A 52 -1.46 14.45 -7.83
N VAL A 53 -2.47 13.61 -8.08
CA VAL A 53 -3.88 14.01 -7.94
C VAL A 53 -4.20 14.44 -6.51
N GLY A 54 -3.67 13.72 -5.51
CA GLY A 54 -3.83 14.06 -4.11
C GLY A 54 -3.25 15.43 -3.75
N VAL A 55 -2.05 15.75 -4.22
CA VAL A 55 -1.43 17.07 -4.03
C VAL A 55 -2.25 18.17 -4.73
N LEU A 56 -2.74 17.92 -5.95
CA LEU A 56 -3.60 18.87 -6.66
C LEU A 56 -4.93 19.13 -5.92
N MET A 57 -5.48 18.11 -5.26
CA MET A 57 -6.66 18.25 -4.39
C MET A 57 -6.35 19.09 -3.15
N ILE A 58 -5.19 18.88 -2.49
CA ILE A 58 -4.77 19.65 -1.31
C ILE A 58 -4.52 21.12 -1.66
N ILE A 59 -3.99 21.42 -2.85
CA ILE A 59 -3.76 22.81 -3.33
C ILE A 59 -5.09 23.51 -3.69
N GLY A 60 -6.21 22.77 -3.76
CA GLY A 60 -7.54 23.35 -4.00
C GLY A 60 -7.82 23.68 -5.47
N ILE A 61 -7.12 23.05 -6.42
CA ILE A 61 -7.38 23.21 -7.87
C ILE A 61 -8.77 22.67 -8.23
N PHE A 62 -9.23 21.65 -7.51
CA PHE A 62 -10.57 21.12 -7.64
C PHE A 62 -11.56 21.95 -6.81
N LYS A 63 -12.31 22.83 -7.47
CA LYS A 63 -13.39 23.62 -6.85
C LYS A 63 -14.51 22.68 -6.35
N GLY A 64 -14.73 22.60 -5.04
CA GLY A 64 -15.86 21.86 -4.44
C GLY A 64 -15.48 20.83 -3.36
N ALA A 65 -14.20 20.52 -3.17
CA ALA A 65 -13.77 19.77 -2.00
C ALA A 65 -13.82 20.66 -0.75
N GLN A 66 -14.39 20.15 0.35
CA GLN A 66 -14.21 20.71 1.71
C GLN A 66 -12.71 20.97 1.96
N PRO A 67 -12.31 21.87 2.88
CA PRO A 67 -10.90 22.23 3.06
C PRO A 67 -10.06 20.99 3.39
N ALA A 68 -9.50 20.39 2.34
CA ALA A 68 -8.56 19.29 2.38
C ALA A 68 -7.17 19.86 2.65
N GLY A 69 -6.43 19.22 3.54
CA GLY A 69 -5.13 19.66 3.99
C GLY A 69 -4.93 19.42 5.47
N TRP A 70 -4.05 20.21 6.06
CA TRP A 70 -3.61 20.05 7.45
C TRP A 70 -4.71 20.28 8.49
N SER A 71 -5.83 20.90 8.08
CA SER A 71 -7.05 21.02 8.90
C SER A 71 -7.50 19.65 9.43
N ASN A 72 -7.47 18.60 8.60
CA ASN A 72 -7.91 17.26 8.98
C ASN A 72 -7.09 16.63 10.13
N TRP A 73 -5.84 17.06 10.30
CA TRP A 73 -4.96 16.60 11.39
C TRP A 73 -5.19 17.36 12.71
N THR A 74 -6.03 18.39 12.70
CA THR A 74 -6.38 19.19 13.88
C THR A 74 -7.81 18.92 14.38
N ILE A 75 -8.55 18.04 13.70
CA ILE A 75 -9.92 17.68 14.07
C ILE A 75 -9.87 16.68 15.24
N GLY A 76 -10.61 16.96 16.31
CA GLY A 76 -10.86 16.01 17.39
C GLY A 76 -9.59 15.43 18.01
N GLU A 77 -9.45 14.10 17.96
CA GLU A 77 -8.30 13.36 18.51
C GLU A 77 -7.20 13.08 17.48
N ALA A 78 -7.31 13.63 16.27
CA ALA A 78 -6.29 13.48 15.25
C ALA A 78 -4.93 14.05 15.73
N PRO A 79 -3.80 13.46 15.31
CA PRO A 79 -3.66 12.32 14.40
C PRO A 79 -3.71 10.94 15.08
N PHE A 80 -3.88 10.87 16.41
CA PHE A 80 -3.82 9.63 17.20
C PHE A 80 -5.19 9.23 17.79
N ALA A 81 -6.20 9.11 16.93
CA ALA A 81 -7.54 8.72 17.33
C ALA A 81 -7.58 7.25 17.84
N GLY A 82 -8.34 7.01 18.91
CA GLY A 82 -8.51 5.65 19.48
C GLY A 82 -7.42 5.21 20.47
N GLY A 83 -6.47 6.10 20.81
CA GLY A 83 -5.50 5.90 21.90
C GLY A 83 -4.50 4.75 21.67
N PHE A 84 -3.88 4.30 22.76
CA PHE A 84 -2.75 3.35 22.71
C PHE A 84 -3.12 1.99 22.12
N ALA A 85 -4.32 1.48 22.41
CA ALA A 85 -4.79 0.19 21.88
C ALA A 85 -4.96 0.23 20.36
N ALA A 86 -5.50 1.33 19.81
CA ALA A 86 -5.60 1.53 18.37
C ALA A 86 -4.21 1.59 17.72
N MET A 87 -3.24 2.25 18.37
CA MET A 87 -1.86 2.30 17.88
C MET A 87 -1.22 0.90 17.80
N ILE A 88 -1.45 0.03 18.79
CA ILE A 88 -1.00 -1.37 18.73
C ILE A 88 -1.69 -2.11 17.57
N GLY A 89 -3.01 -1.94 17.41
CA GLY A 89 -3.74 -2.56 16.31
C GLY A 89 -3.20 -2.15 14.92
N VAL A 90 -2.95 -0.86 14.72
CA VAL A 90 -2.33 -0.34 13.49
C VAL A 90 -0.92 -0.89 13.33
N ALA A 91 -0.10 -0.95 14.38
CA ALA A 91 1.25 -1.52 14.31
C ALA A 91 1.22 -2.99 13.86
N MET A 92 0.25 -3.78 14.31
CA MET A 92 0.07 -5.17 13.86
C MET A 92 -0.30 -5.25 12.37
N ILE A 93 -1.23 -4.42 11.90
CA ILE A 93 -1.63 -4.35 10.49
C ILE A 93 -0.43 -3.95 9.62
N VAL A 94 0.34 -2.95 10.06
CA VAL A 94 1.55 -2.48 9.38
C VAL A 94 2.61 -3.58 9.35
N GLY A 95 2.83 -4.29 10.46
CA GLY A 95 3.76 -5.43 10.52
C GLY A 95 3.40 -6.53 9.52
N PHE A 96 2.13 -6.90 9.44
CA PHE A 96 1.65 -7.88 8.46
C PHE A 96 1.80 -7.38 7.01
N SER A 97 1.56 -6.09 6.77
CA SER A 97 1.63 -5.48 5.43
C SER A 97 3.05 -5.44 4.85
N PHE A 98 4.08 -5.53 5.69
CA PHE A 98 5.48 -5.56 5.25
C PHE A 98 6.12 -6.96 5.29
N GLN A 99 5.31 -8.00 5.47
CA GLN A 99 5.80 -9.37 5.37
C GLN A 99 6.41 -9.61 3.97
N GLY A 100 7.57 -10.28 3.92
CA GLY A 100 8.32 -10.51 2.68
C GLY A 100 9.50 -9.59 2.44
N THR A 101 9.67 -8.48 3.19
CA THR A 101 10.96 -7.75 3.20
C THR A 101 12.09 -8.55 3.84
N GLU A 102 11.73 -9.59 4.60
CA GLU A 102 12.64 -10.56 5.21
C GLU A 102 13.45 -11.36 4.17
N LEU A 103 12.93 -11.51 2.93
CA LEU A 103 13.66 -12.19 1.85
C LEU A 103 15.00 -11.51 1.53
N ILE A 104 15.13 -10.20 1.79
CA ILE A 104 16.41 -9.48 1.61
C ILE A 104 17.47 -10.04 2.56
N GLY A 105 17.07 -10.40 3.79
CA GLY A 105 17.96 -11.00 4.78
C GLY A 105 18.34 -12.45 4.45
N ILE A 106 17.51 -13.16 3.69
CA ILE A 106 17.84 -14.50 3.19
C ILE A 106 18.78 -14.39 1.99
N ALA A 107 18.42 -13.57 0.99
CA ALA A 107 19.23 -13.32 -0.20
C ALA A 107 20.59 -12.68 0.13
N ALA A 108 20.67 -11.95 1.25
CA ALA A 108 21.92 -11.47 1.83
C ALA A 108 22.95 -12.59 2.06
N GLY A 109 22.51 -13.76 2.51
CA GLY A 109 23.37 -14.92 2.75
C GLY A 109 23.89 -15.59 1.47
N GLU A 110 23.20 -15.37 0.35
CA GLU A 110 23.54 -15.94 -0.97
C GLU A 110 24.16 -14.91 -1.93
N SER A 111 24.33 -13.66 -1.50
CA SER A 111 24.86 -12.57 -2.33
C SER A 111 26.39 -12.61 -2.41
N GLU A 112 26.94 -12.35 -3.61
CA GLU A 112 28.40 -12.33 -3.86
C GLU A 112 29.16 -11.21 -3.11
N ASP A 113 28.55 -10.02 -2.93
CA ASP A 113 29.12 -8.90 -2.13
C ASP A 113 28.06 -8.35 -1.14
N PRO A 114 27.82 -9.06 -0.02
CA PRO A 114 26.76 -8.70 0.93
C PRO A 114 27.03 -7.35 1.60
N ALA A 115 28.30 -6.98 1.81
CA ALA A 115 28.68 -5.71 2.43
C ALA A 115 28.21 -4.48 1.64
N LYS A 116 28.12 -4.59 0.31
CA LYS A 116 27.59 -3.51 -0.55
C LYS A 116 26.14 -3.74 -0.99
N ASN A 117 25.77 -4.97 -1.30
CA ASN A 117 24.45 -5.27 -1.87
C ASN A 117 23.34 -5.17 -0.84
N ILE A 118 23.57 -5.58 0.42
CA ILE A 118 22.55 -5.54 1.47
C ILE A 118 22.17 -4.10 1.81
N PRO A 119 23.11 -3.18 2.12
CA PRO A 119 22.74 -1.79 2.43
C PRO A 119 22.01 -1.11 1.27
N ARG A 120 22.39 -1.43 0.03
CA ARG A 120 21.72 -0.91 -1.17
C ARG A 120 20.28 -1.42 -1.29
N ALA A 121 20.06 -2.72 -1.12
CA ALA A 121 18.73 -3.32 -1.16
C ALA A 121 17.83 -2.80 -0.04
N VAL A 122 18.35 -2.70 1.18
CA VAL A 122 17.63 -2.12 2.33
C VAL A 122 17.20 -0.68 2.04
N ARG A 123 18.10 0.15 1.51
CA ARG A 123 17.77 1.53 1.13
C ARG A 123 16.70 1.60 0.06
N GLN A 124 16.75 0.71 -0.94
CA GLN A 124 15.71 0.65 -1.98
C GLN A 124 14.34 0.31 -1.39
N VAL A 125 14.28 -0.66 -0.48
CA VAL A 125 13.03 -1.04 0.18
C VAL A 125 12.52 0.07 1.10
N PHE A 126 13.41 0.75 1.82
CA PHE A 126 13.03 1.91 2.63
C PHE A 126 12.35 3.00 1.80
N TRP A 127 12.96 3.42 0.69
CA TRP A 127 12.37 4.42 -0.21
C TRP A 127 11.06 3.96 -0.82
N ARG A 128 10.96 2.66 -1.14
CA ARG A 128 9.74 2.05 -1.66
C ARG A 128 8.59 2.12 -0.65
N ILE A 129 8.87 1.80 0.62
CA ILE A 129 7.88 1.87 1.71
C ILE A 129 7.45 3.32 1.94
N LEU A 130 8.41 4.24 1.99
CA LEU A 130 8.12 5.66 2.17
C LEU A 130 7.19 6.20 1.07
N LEU A 131 7.51 5.93 -0.20
CA LEU A 131 6.74 6.45 -1.33
C LEU A 131 5.37 5.80 -1.45
N PHE A 132 5.28 4.46 -1.36
CA PHE A 132 4.00 3.78 -1.62
C PHE A 132 3.04 3.78 -0.44
N TYR A 133 3.54 3.80 0.79
CA TYR A 133 2.70 3.65 1.97
C TYR A 133 2.60 4.94 2.75
N VAL A 134 3.73 5.53 3.15
CA VAL A 134 3.71 6.72 4.02
C VAL A 134 3.13 7.91 3.28
N PHE A 135 3.59 8.20 2.06
CA PHE A 135 3.05 9.31 1.28
C PHE A 135 1.59 9.09 0.87
N ALA A 136 1.21 7.87 0.46
CA ALA A 136 -0.16 7.57 0.10
C ALA A 136 -1.11 7.77 1.30
N ILE A 137 -0.78 7.22 2.47
CA ILE A 137 -1.57 7.38 3.70
C ILE A 137 -1.61 8.85 4.13
N LEU A 138 -0.49 9.58 4.05
CA LEU A 138 -0.45 11.00 4.34
C LEU A 138 -1.43 11.78 3.44
N ILE A 139 -1.38 11.56 2.13
CA ILE A 139 -2.30 12.20 1.19
C ILE A 139 -3.75 11.85 1.49
N ILE A 140 -4.08 10.58 1.76
CA ILE A 140 -5.44 10.16 2.14
C ILE A 140 -5.88 10.89 3.42
N SER A 141 -5.04 10.93 4.44
CA SER A 141 -5.34 11.55 5.73
C SER A 141 -5.52 13.07 5.68
N LEU A 142 -4.90 13.72 4.68
CA LEU A 142 -5.08 15.15 4.43
C LEU A 142 -6.36 15.43 3.64
N ILE A 143 -6.85 14.48 2.83
CA ILE A 143 -8.03 14.67 1.99
C ILE A 143 -9.31 14.25 2.72
N ILE A 144 -9.28 13.13 3.42
CA ILE A 144 -10.44 12.51 4.06
C ILE A 144 -10.31 12.68 5.59
N PRO A 145 -11.28 13.32 6.27
CA PRO A 145 -11.27 13.42 7.72
C PRO A 145 -11.46 12.04 8.35
N TYR A 146 -10.76 11.77 9.45
CA TYR A 146 -10.87 10.47 10.13
C TYR A 146 -12.28 10.18 10.70
N THR A 147 -13.13 11.21 10.80
CA THR A 147 -14.52 11.10 11.28
C THR A 147 -15.52 10.75 10.20
N ASP A 148 -15.11 10.58 8.94
CA ASP A 148 -16.01 10.19 7.86
C ASP A 148 -16.55 8.76 8.12
N PRO A 149 -17.87 8.56 8.29
CA PRO A 149 -18.45 7.25 8.54
C PRO A 149 -18.48 6.36 7.30
N SER A 150 -18.22 6.90 6.10
CA SER A 150 -17.96 6.09 4.92
C SER A 150 -16.56 5.48 5.05
N PRO A 151 -16.43 4.15 5.20
CA PRO A 151 -15.11 3.54 5.16
C PRO A 151 -14.57 3.78 3.76
N ALA A 152 -13.56 4.65 3.66
CA ALA A 152 -12.76 4.73 2.46
C ALA A 152 -12.01 3.39 2.34
N ALA A 153 -12.55 2.53 1.45
CA ALA A 153 -12.08 1.21 1.02
C ALA A 153 -12.44 0.01 1.90
#